data_AF-A0A923Q3A6-F1
#
_entry.id   AF-A0A923Q3A6-F1
#
_cell.length_a   1.000
_cell.length_b   1.000
_cell.length_c   1.000
_cell.angle_alpha   90.00
_cell.angle_beta   90.00
_cell.angle_gamma   90.00
#
_symmetry.space_group_name_H-M   'P 1'
#
loop_
_entity.id
_entity.type
_entity.pdbx_description
1 polymer ?
#
loop_
_entity_poly.entity_id
_entity_poly.type
_entity_poly.pdbx_seq_one_letter_code
_entity_poly.pdbx_strand_id
1 'polypeptide(L)'
;KERQEKARKLENRIKKEVELSEETRAVFYSSWMYSGIRMVASCDGFNDSAVISQRLNLPRNQVQKVMDFLLSHGMLIQKKGELELGPAKIYLGSSNLLSTKQHQNWRLQGFNKMVQTGDENLFYTGPMSLSEAAAEQIRQEISNLIDQVLKIVPPSKSETTRCLNIDWFDF
;
A
#
# COMPACT_ATOMS: atom_id res chain seq x y z
N LYS A 1 28.86 20.11 -24.47
CA LYS A 1 29.08 20.40 -23.03
C LYS A 1 27.74 20.61 -22.28
N GLU A 2 26.77 21.34 -22.82
CA GLU A 2 25.42 21.51 -22.20
C GLU A 2 24.58 20.22 -22.03
N ARG A 3 24.70 19.24 -22.95
CA ARG A 3 24.02 17.93 -22.80
C ARG A 3 24.52 17.10 -21.61
N GLN A 4 25.81 17.19 -21.29
CA GLN A 4 26.41 16.52 -20.12
C GLN A 4 26.02 17.22 -18.81
N GLU A 5 25.89 18.55 -18.80
CA GLU A 5 25.39 19.28 -17.63
C GLU A 5 23.89 19.06 -17.38
N LYS A 6 23.07 18.91 -18.43
CA LYS A 6 21.65 18.53 -18.29
C LYS A 6 21.50 17.09 -17.80
N ALA A 7 22.33 16.15 -18.28
CA ALA A 7 22.38 14.78 -17.77
C ALA A 7 22.81 14.74 -16.30
N ARG A 8 23.86 15.48 -15.91
CA ARG A 8 24.28 15.61 -14.50
C ARG A 8 23.23 16.27 -13.61
N LYS A 9 22.45 17.23 -14.13
CA LYS A 9 21.34 17.85 -13.37
C LYS A 9 20.12 16.93 -13.25
N LEU A 10 19.91 16.00 -14.17
CA LEU A 10 18.89 14.95 -14.08
C LEU A 10 19.33 13.86 -13.08
N GLU A 11 20.58 13.41 -13.16
CA GLU A 11 21.19 12.48 -12.18
C GLU A 11 21.20 13.06 -10.75
N ASN A 12 21.40 14.37 -10.60
CA ASN A 12 21.33 15.05 -9.29
C ASN A 12 19.90 15.40 -8.83
N ARG A 13 18.89 15.26 -9.71
CA ARG A 13 17.46 15.31 -9.32
C ARG A 13 16.95 13.92 -8.93
N ILE A 14 17.52 12.86 -9.50
CA ILE A 14 17.41 11.47 -9.04
C ILE A 14 18.39 11.26 -7.86
N LYS A 15 18.39 12.18 -6.89
CA LYS A 15 19.15 12.03 -5.65
C LYS A 15 18.51 10.89 -4.86
N LYS A 16 19.08 9.69 -5.04
CA LYS A 16 18.89 8.46 -4.27
C LYS A 16 17.42 8.06 -4.10
N GLU A 17 16.94 7.20 -5.00
CA GLU A 17 15.96 6.20 -4.58
C GLU A 17 16.56 5.49 -3.35
N VAL A 18 15.99 5.74 -2.18
CA VAL A 18 16.47 5.12 -0.93
C VAL A 18 16.00 3.68 -0.99
N GLU A 19 16.90 2.78 -1.35
CA GLU A 19 16.69 1.35 -1.16
C GLU A 19 16.65 1.08 0.36
N LEU A 20 15.53 0.53 0.82
CA LEU A 20 15.32 0.21 2.22
C LEU A 20 16.20 -0.98 2.61
N SER A 21 16.83 -0.93 3.79
CA SER A 21 17.53 -2.09 4.34
C SER A 21 16.56 -3.24 4.62
N GLU A 22 17.08 -4.46 4.75
CA GLU A 22 16.26 -5.62 5.05
C GLU A 22 15.56 -5.49 6.41
N GLU A 23 16.22 -4.90 7.41
CA GLU A 23 15.65 -4.62 8.73
C GLU A 23 14.50 -3.63 8.63
N THR A 24 14.68 -2.54 7.87
CA THR A 24 13.63 -1.55 7.65
C THR A 24 12.44 -2.17 6.91
N ARG A 25 12.69 -3.04 5.91
CA ARG A 25 11.63 -3.78 5.21
C ARG A 25 10.89 -4.73 6.16
N ALA A 26 11.61 -5.47 7.00
CA ALA A 26 11.00 -6.38 7.96
C ALA A 26 10.07 -5.63 8.94
N VAL A 27 10.50 -4.45 9.42
CA VAL A 27 9.65 -3.60 10.26
C VAL A 27 8.43 -3.09 9.48
N PHE A 28 8.62 -2.58 8.26
CA PHE A 28 7.52 -2.07 7.43
C PHE A 28 6.46 -3.14 7.14
N TYR A 29 6.88 -4.38 6.85
CA TYR A 29 5.97 -5.48 6.54
C TYR A 29 5.49 -6.26 7.76
N SER A 30 5.94 -5.91 8.97
CA SER A 30 5.52 -6.58 10.21
C SER A 30 4.04 -6.37 10.54
N SER A 31 3.44 -5.27 10.07
CA SER A 31 2.05 -4.90 10.31
C SER A 31 1.48 -4.09 9.14
N TRP A 32 0.19 -4.27 8.86
CA TRP A 32 -0.54 -3.46 7.87
C TRP A 32 -0.46 -1.95 8.17
N MET A 33 -0.26 -1.59 9.45
CA MET A 33 -0.28 -0.20 9.91
C MET A 33 0.73 0.68 9.18
N TYR A 34 1.93 0.18 8.88
CA TYR A 34 2.94 0.97 8.18
C TYR A 34 2.48 1.34 6.77
N SER A 35 1.98 0.36 6.02
CA SER A 35 1.46 0.60 4.68
C SER A 35 0.16 1.41 4.70
N GLY A 36 -0.75 1.12 5.65
CA GLY A 36 -2.03 1.81 5.78
C GLY A 36 -1.88 3.27 6.18
N ILE A 37 -1.08 3.56 7.21
CA ILE A 37 -0.78 4.93 7.65
C ILE A 37 -0.08 5.71 6.55
N ARG A 38 0.86 5.08 5.81
CA ARG A 38 1.50 5.72 4.65
C ARG A 38 0.49 6.14 3.58
N MET A 39 -0.48 5.28 3.25
CA MET A 39 -1.51 5.61 2.25
C MET A 39 -2.49 6.68 2.75
N VAL A 40 -2.92 6.60 4.01
CA VAL A 40 -3.82 7.60 4.58
C VAL A 40 -3.13 8.96 4.69
N ALA A 41 -1.86 8.99 5.10
CA ALA A 41 -1.10 10.22 5.21
C ALA A 41 -0.89 10.93 3.87
N SER A 42 -0.92 10.20 2.74
CA SER A 42 -0.87 10.82 1.41
C SER A 42 -2.21 11.37 0.92
N CYS A 43 -3.29 11.21 1.70
CA CYS A 43 -4.57 11.82 1.39
C CYS A 43 -4.66 13.23 1.96
N ASP A 44 -5.32 14.12 1.20
CA ASP A 44 -5.54 15.50 1.61
C ASP A 44 -6.24 15.56 2.98
N GLY A 45 -5.72 16.39 3.90
CA GLY A 45 -6.26 16.57 5.24
C GLY A 45 -5.77 15.58 6.31
N PHE A 46 -4.97 14.58 5.95
CA PHE A 46 -4.43 13.58 6.90
C PHE A 46 -2.96 13.85 7.28
N ASN A 47 -2.69 15.05 7.80
CA ASN A 47 -1.32 15.50 8.09
C ASN A 47 -0.87 15.31 9.55
N ASP A 48 -1.77 14.87 10.44
CA ASP A 48 -1.52 14.72 11.89
C ASP A 48 -1.88 13.31 12.37
N SER A 49 -1.07 12.77 13.29
CA SER A 49 -1.31 11.51 13.98
C SER A 49 -2.66 11.47 14.69
N ALA A 50 -3.17 12.61 15.18
CA ALA A 50 -4.50 12.68 15.80
C ALA A 50 -5.62 12.39 14.79
N VAL A 51 -5.56 12.99 13.60
CA VAL A 51 -6.56 12.81 12.54
C VAL A 51 -6.51 11.38 11.98
N ILE A 52 -5.29 10.87 11.73
CA ILE A 52 -5.09 9.50 11.25
C ILE A 52 -5.55 8.46 12.30
N SER A 53 -5.28 8.72 13.58
CA SER A 53 -5.73 7.88 14.71
C SER A 53 -7.24 7.74 14.74
N GLN A 54 -7.99 8.84 14.60
CA GLN A 54 -9.44 8.81 14.51
C GLN A 54 -9.93 8.04 13.29
N ARG A 55 -9.35 8.30 12.11
CA ARG A 55 -9.76 7.65 10.85
C ARG A 55 -9.58 6.14 10.85
N LEU A 56 -8.46 5.66 11.42
CA LEU A 56 -8.10 4.25 11.46
C LEU A 56 -8.61 3.54 12.72
N ASN A 57 -9.16 4.27 13.69
CA ASN A 57 -9.51 3.78 15.02
C ASN A 57 -8.33 3.07 15.71
N LEU A 58 -7.17 3.73 15.72
CA LEU A 58 -5.92 3.22 16.30
C LEU A 58 -5.40 4.15 17.41
N PRO A 59 -4.69 3.64 18.42
CA PRO A 59 -4.07 4.48 19.45
C PRO A 59 -3.11 5.53 18.85
N ARG A 60 -3.29 6.81 19.21
CA ARG A 60 -2.49 7.92 18.69
C ARG A 60 -0.99 7.73 18.87
N ASN A 61 -0.58 7.23 20.04
CA ASN A 61 0.83 6.95 20.32
C ASN A 61 1.43 5.92 19.36
N GLN A 62 0.65 4.94 18.92
CA GLN A 62 1.06 3.93 17.96
C GLN A 62 1.14 4.51 16.54
N VAL A 63 0.16 5.34 16.16
CA VAL A 63 0.18 6.07 14.89
C VAL A 63 1.40 6.99 14.79
N GLN A 64 1.68 7.76 15.85
CA GLN A 64 2.84 8.65 15.89
C GLN A 64 4.16 7.87 15.69
N LYS A 65 4.35 6.75 16.43
CA LYS A 65 5.53 5.90 16.27
C LYS A 65 5.72 5.41 14.82
N VAL A 66 4.63 5.03 14.16
CA VAL A 66 4.68 4.61 12.75
C VAL A 66 5.00 5.78 11.84
N MET A 67 4.39 6.96 12.04
CA MET A 67 4.69 8.14 11.25
C MET A 67 6.16 8.57 11.37
N ASP A 68 6.71 8.59 12.59
CA ASP A 68 8.11 8.91 12.85
C ASP A 68 9.05 7.94 12.12
N PHE A 69 8.71 6.63 12.14
CA PHE A 69 9.41 5.61 11.38
C PHE A 69 9.35 5.86 9.86
N LEU A 70 8.16 6.17 9.31
CA LEU A 70 7.97 6.43 7.88
C LEU A 70 8.72 7.68 7.41
N LEU A 71 8.73 8.75 8.22
CA LEU A 71 9.45 10.00 7.94
C LEU A 71 10.97 9.81 8.00
N SER A 72 11.47 9.16 9.06
CA SER A 72 12.92 8.91 9.25
C SER A 72 13.54 8.05 8.15
N HIS A 73 12.76 7.14 7.56
CA HIS A 73 13.22 6.27 6.46
C HIS A 73 12.83 6.79 5.07
N GLY A 74 12.31 8.02 4.96
CA GLY A 74 11.97 8.64 3.68
C GLY A 74 10.83 7.96 2.91
N MET A 75 9.98 7.20 3.60
CA MET A 75 8.77 6.60 3.04
C MET A 75 7.60 7.60 2.99
N LEU A 76 7.61 8.56 3.91
CA LEU A 76 6.82 9.78 3.88
C LEU A 76 7.77 10.98 3.91
N ILE A 77 7.34 12.09 3.31
CA ILE A 77 8.04 13.37 3.38
C ILE A 77 7.04 14.48 3.69
N GLN A 78 7.49 15.52 4.37
CA GLN A 78 6.67 16.69 4.64
C GLN A 78 7.02 17.81 3.65
N LYS A 79 6.03 18.32 2.92
CA LYS A 79 6.17 19.47 2.03
C LYS A 79 5.08 20.48 2.30
N LYS A 80 5.46 21.74 2.57
CA LYS A 80 4.51 22.85 2.79
C LYS A 80 3.45 22.58 3.88
N GLY A 81 3.77 21.74 4.86
CA GLY A 81 2.85 21.34 5.93
C GLY A 81 1.98 20.12 5.62
N GLU A 82 2.05 19.58 4.40
CA GLU A 82 1.36 18.37 3.96
C GLU A 82 2.30 17.17 3.95
N LEU A 83 1.73 15.97 4.10
CA LEU A 83 2.46 14.72 3.98
C LEU A 83 2.30 14.16 2.56
N GLU A 84 3.43 13.82 1.95
CA GLU A 84 3.48 13.20 0.63
C GLU A 84 4.20 11.85 0.71
N LEU A 85 3.92 10.98 -0.26
CA LEU A 85 4.67 9.75 -0.44
C LEU A 85 6.14 10.07 -0.75
N GLY A 86 7.04 9.52 0.07
CA GLY A 86 8.48 9.67 -0.13
C GLY A 86 9.03 8.77 -1.25
N PRO A 87 10.28 9.02 -1.69
CA PRO A 87 10.90 8.33 -2.82
C PRO A 87 11.37 6.90 -2.51
N ALA A 88 11.18 6.40 -1.28
CA ALA A 88 11.62 5.06 -0.89
C ALA A 88 10.92 3.97 -1.73
N LYS A 89 11.71 3.01 -2.25
CA LYS A 89 11.20 1.86 -3.00
C LYS A 89 10.69 0.79 -2.04
N ILE A 90 9.37 0.63 -2.02
CA ILE A 90 8.67 -0.33 -1.15
C ILE A 90 8.41 -1.66 -1.87
N TYR A 91 8.56 -1.73 -3.19
CA TYR A 91 8.27 -2.94 -3.98
C TYR A 91 9.05 -4.17 -3.49
N LEU A 92 8.32 -5.24 -3.17
CA LEU A 92 8.88 -6.55 -2.90
C LEU A 92 8.89 -7.35 -4.20
N GLY A 93 10.05 -7.89 -4.58
CA GLY A 93 10.11 -8.91 -5.64
C GLY A 93 9.30 -10.16 -5.25
N SER A 94 8.86 -10.91 -6.26
CA SER A 94 7.97 -12.08 -6.12
C SER A 94 8.54 -13.22 -5.24
N SER A 95 9.85 -13.23 -4.98
CA SER A 95 10.53 -14.24 -4.15
C SER A 95 10.68 -13.87 -2.67
N ASN A 96 10.17 -12.71 -2.23
CA ASN A 96 10.38 -12.25 -0.86
C ASN A 96 9.34 -12.82 0.11
N LEU A 97 9.77 -13.48 1.19
CA LEU A 97 8.94 -14.00 2.29
C LEU A 97 7.97 -12.95 2.88
N LEU A 98 8.33 -11.67 2.80
CA LEU A 98 7.52 -10.57 3.30
C LEU A 98 6.24 -10.33 2.47
N SER A 99 6.17 -10.84 1.23
CA SER A 99 4.96 -10.75 0.39
C SER A 99 3.80 -11.52 1.02
N THR A 100 4.04 -12.76 1.46
CA THR A 100 3.06 -13.58 2.18
C THR A 100 2.61 -12.88 3.46
N LYS A 101 3.54 -12.30 4.23
CA LYS A 101 3.20 -11.57 5.45
C LYS A 101 2.33 -10.35 5.17
N GLN A 102 2.65 -9.58 4.12
CA GLN A 102 1.84 -8.44 3.69
C GLN A 102 0.42 -8.88 3.30
N HIS A 103 0.30 -9.95 2.51
CA HIS A 103 -0.99 -10.52 2.13
C HIS A 103 -1.82 -10.97 3.35
N GLN A 104 -1.20 -11.65 4.31
CA GLN A 104 -1.85 -12.06 5.55
C GLN A 104 -2.32 -10.86 6.38
N ASN A 105 -1.46 -9.85 6.54
CA ASN A 105 -1.78 -8.63 7.30
C ASN A 105 -3.04 -7.94 6.74
N TRP A 106 -3.13 -7.78 5.41
CA TRP A 106 -4.30 -7.14 4.78
C TRP A 106 -5.54 -8.01 4.78
N ARG A 107 -5.42 -9.33 4.64
CA ARG A 107 -6.55 -10.26 4.77
C ARG A 107 -7.12 -10.28 6.18
N LEU A 108 -6.27 -10.26 7.21
CA LEU A 108 -6.71 -10.10 8.60
C LEU A 108 -7.43 -8.76 8.82
N GLN A 109 -6.98 -7.67 8.17
CA GLN A 109 -7.74 -6.41 8.20
C GLN A 109 -9.08 -6.51 7.49
N GLY A 110 -9.14 -7.15 6.32
CA GLY A 110 -10.41 -7.44 5.64
C GLY A 110 -11.36 -8.24 6.52
N PHE A 111 -10.86 -9.27 7.21
CA PHE A 111 -11.62 -10.04 8.19
C PHE A 111 -12.15 -9.19 9.35
N ASN A 112 -11.30 -8.34 9.96
CA ASN A 112 -11.74 -7.42 11.00
C ASN A 112 -12.83 -6.45 10.49
N LYS A 113 -12.77 -6.06 9.21
CA LYS A 113 -13.78 -5.21 8.57
C LYS A 113 -15.07 -5.95 8.23
N MET A 114 -15.03 -7.25 7.98
CA MET A 114 -16.24 -8.09 7.82
C MET A 114 -17.07 -8.14 9.10
N VAL A 115 -16.41 -8.14 10.26
CA VAL A 115 -17.08 -8.16 11.58
C VAL A 115 -17.68 -6.80 11.94
N GLN A 116 -17.15 -5.70 11.37
CA GLN A 116 -17.68 -4.35 11.59
C GLN A 116 -18.90 -4.12 10.69
N THR A 117 -20.03 -3.71 11.27
CA THR A 117 -21.25 -3.39 10.52
C THR A 117 -21.08 -2.07 9.74
N GLY A 118 -21.29 -2.10 8.43
CA GLY A 118 -21.34 -0.90 7.58
C GLY A 118 -21.45 -1.24 6.10
N ASP A 119 -22.34 -0.55 5.38
CA ASP A 119 -22.75 -0.89 4.00
C ASP A 119 -21.73 -0.49 2.91
N GLU A 120 -20.61 0.14 3.29
CA GLU A 120 -19.63 0.67 2.33
C GLU A 120 -18.60 -0.36 1.84
N ASN A 121 -18.48 -1.51 2.52
CA ASN A 121 -17.49 -2.54 2.19
C ASN A 121 -18.12 -3.64 1.35
N LEU A 122 -17.44 -4.05 0.27
CA LEU A 122 -17.83 -5.19 -0.54
C LEU A 122 -17.10 -6.45 -0.06
N PHE A 123 -17.85 -7.42 0.45
CA PHE A 123 -17.35 -8.75 0.80
C PHE A 123 -18.11 -9.80 0.01
N TYR A 124 -17.36 -10.68 -0.66
CA TYR A 124 -17.92 -11.79 -1.43
C TYR A 124 -17.15 -13.07 -1.13
N THR A 125 -17.88 -14.17 -0.96
CA THR A 125 -17.30 -15.50 -0.81
C THR A 125 -18.21 -16.47 -1.55
N GLY A 126 -17.64 -17.20 -2.50
CA GLY A 126 -18.34 -18.20 -3.29
C GLY A 126 -17.46 -19.44 -3.43
N PRO A 127 -17.60 -20.45 -2.57
CA PRO A 127 -17.06 -21.78 -2.87
C PRO A 127 -17.81 -22.35 -4.07
N MET A 128 -17.11 -23.04 -4.97
CA MET A 128 -17.68 -23.45 -6.25
C MET A 128 -17.17 -24.84 -6.65
N SER A 129 -17.98 -25.56 -7.45
CA SER A 129 -17.56 -26.74 -8.21
C SER A 129 -17.70 -26.42 -9.69
N LEU A 130 -16.63 -26.57 -10.46
CA LEU A 130 -16.55 -26.15 -11.86
C LEU A 130 -15.53 -26.98 -12.63
N SER A 131 -15.58 -26.89 -13.96
CA SER A 131 -14.59 -27.50 -14.84
C SER A 131 -13.26 -26.74 -14.82
N GLU A 132 -12.17 -27.41 -15.17
CA GLU A 132 -10.84 -26.80 -15.34
C GLU A 132 -10.86 -25.61 -16.31
N ALA A 133 -11.62 -25.72 -17.40
CA ALA A 133 -11.75 -24.64 -18.38
C ALA A 133 -12.42 -23.39 -17.77
N ALA A 134 -13.44 -23.57 -16.93
CA ALA A 134 -14.07 -22.47 -16.22
C ALA A 134 -13.13 -21.88 -15.16
N ALA A 135 -12.35 -22.72 -14.46
CA ALA A 135 -11.37 -22.27 -13.47
C ALA A 135 -10.30 -21.36 -14.10
N GLU A 136 -9.77 -21.75 -15.26
CA GLU A 136 -8.76 -20.96 -15.96
C GLU A 136 -9.36 -19.66 -16.56
N GLN A 137 -10.59 -19.72 -17.08
CA GLN A 137 -11.27 -18.52 -17.55
C GLN A 137 -11.43 -17.48 -16.43
N ILE A 138 -11.91 -17.90 -15.25
CA ILE A 138 -12.09 -17.02 -14.08
C ILE A 138 -10.74 -16.45 -13.64
N ARG A 139 -9.67 -17.27 -13.60
CA ARG A 139 -8.32 -16.81 -13.27
C ARG A 139 -7.83 -15.70 -14.21
N GLN A 140 -8.11 -15.83 -15.51
CA GLN A 140 -7.75 -14.81 -16.50
C GLN A 140 -8.57 -13.52 -16.32
N GLU A 141 -9.87 -13.63 -16.04
CA GLU A 141 -10.74 -12.47 -15.77
C GLU A 141 -10.28 -11.70 -14.52
N ILE A 142 -9.90 -12.41 -13.46
CA ILE A 142 -9.30 -11.82 -12.25
C ILE A 142 -8.00 -11.07 -12.59
N SER A 143 -7.13 -11.67 -13.41
CA SER A 143 -5.88 -11.02 -13.84
C SER A 143 -6.15 -9.75 -14.65
N ASN A 144 -7.13 -9.79 -15.56
CA ASN A 144 -7.54 -8.63 -16.35
C ASN A 144 -8.10 -7.50 -15.46
N LEU A 145 -8.85 -7.84 -14.40
CA LEU A 145 -9.32 -6.87 -13.42
C LEU A 145 -8.15 -6.17 -12.71
N ILE A 146 -7.12 -6.92 -12.29
CA ILE A 146 -5.92 -6.35 -11.66
C ILE A 146 -5.24 -5.36 -12.61
N ASP A 147 -5.07 -5.72 -13.89
CA ASP A 147 -4.49 -4.83 -14.90
C ASP A 147 -5.31 -3.55 -15.11
N GLN A 148 -6.64 -3.64 -15.05
CA GLN A 148 -7.52 -2.46 -15.12
C GLN A 148 -7.33 -1.56 -13.89
N VAL A 149 -7.28 -2.12 -12.68
CA VAL A 149 -7.03 -1.37 -11.44
C VAL A 149 -5.69 -0.64 -11.52
N LEU A 150 -4.63 -1.29 -12.00
CA LEU A 150 -3.30 -0.68 -12.17
C LEU A 150 -3.26 0.46 -13.19
N LYS A 151 -4.26 0.57 -14.08
CA LYS A 151 -4.43 1.72 -14.99
C LYS A 151 -5.25 2.85 -14.36
N ILE A 152 -6.22 2.51 -13.51
CA ILE A 152 -7.13 3.48 -12.86
C ILE A 152 -6.44 4.23 -11.71
N VAL A 153 -5.65 3.53 -10.89
CA VAL A 153 -5.11 4.07 -9.63
C VAL A 153 -4.03 5.15 -9.83
N PRO A 154 -2.97 4.96 -10.64
CA PRO A 154 -1.88 5.95 -10.74
C PRO A 154 -2.28 7.37 -11.15
N PRO A 155 -3.22 7.59 -12.10
CA PRO A 155 -3.66 8.95 -12.44
C PRO A 155 -4.72 9.52 -11.49
N SER A 156 -5.25 8.72 -10.55
CA SER A 156 -6.29 9.16 -9.61
C SER A 156 -5.73 10.09 -8.52
N LYS A 157 -6.58 10.98 -8.01
CA LYS A 157 -6.25 11.82 -6.85
C LYS A 157 -6.26 10.96 -5.58
N SER A 158 -5.41 11.31 -4.62
CA SER A 158 -5.33 10.63 -3.33
C SER A 158 -6.40 11.15 -2.36
N GLU A 159 -7.68 10.91 -2.66
CA GLU A 159 -8.80 11.42 -1.84
C GLU A 159 -9.31 10.39 -0.81
N THR A 160 -9.05 9.11 -1.05
CA THR A 160 -9.51 8.02 -0.17
C THR A 160 -8.60 6.81 -0.25
N THR A 161 -8.73 5.91 0.73
CA THR A 161 -7.99 4.65 0.77
C THR A 161 -8.95 3.46 0.74
N ARG A 162 -8.61 2.44 -0.05
CA ARG A 162 -9.28 1.14 -0.10
C ARG A 162 -8.22 0.06 -0.25
N CYS A 163 -8.52 -1.14 0.25
CA CYS A 163 -7.68 -2.33 0.05
C CYS A 163 -8.50 -3.34 -0.74
N LEU A 164 -7.95 -3.79 -1.87
CA LEU A 164 -8.52 -4.86 -2.68
C LEU A 164 -7.76 -6.15 -2.37
N ASN A 165 -8.42 -7.09 -1.70
CA ASN A 165 -7.93 -8.44 -1.50
C ASN A 165 -8.61 -9.36 -2.51
N ILE A 166 -7.83 -10.17 -3.22
CA ILE A 166 -8.31 -11.14 -4.20
C ILE A 166 -7.71 -12.50 -3.84
N ASP A 167 -8.57 -13.51 -3.77
CA ASP A 167 -8.23 -14.89 -3.44
C ASP A 167 -8.82 -15.83 -4.50
N TRP A 168 -7.97 -16.57 -5.20
CA TRP A 168 -8.34 -17.64 -6.12
C TRP A 168 -7.40 -18.82 -5.88
N PHE A 169 -7.92 -19.91 -5.32
CA PHE A 169 -7.15 -21.07 -4.89
C PHE A 169 -8.00 -22.34 -4.97
N ASP A 170 -7.31 -23.47 -5.14
CA ASP A 170 -7.88 -24.82 -4.99
C ASP A 170 -7.87 -25.22 -3.51
N PHE A 171 -8.93 -25.90 -3.03
CA PHE A 171 -9.16 -26.18 -1.59
C PHE A 171 -9.67 -27.58 -1.28
#